data_AF-A0A3S8S0N3-F1
#
_entry.id   AF-A0A3S8S0N3-F1
#
_cell.length_a   1.000
_cell.length_b   1.000
_cell.length_c   1.000
_cell.angle_alpha   90.00
_cell.angle_beta   90.00
_cell.angle_gamma   90.00
#
_symmetry.space_group_name_H-M   'P 1'
#
loop_
_entity.id
_entity.type
_entity.pdbx_description
1 polymer ?
#
loop_
_entity_poly.entity_id
_entity_poly.type
_entity_poly.pdbx_seq_one_letter_code
_entity_poly.pdbx_strand_id
1 'polypeptide(L)'
;MKNHLQEIASELDNTANFIEAAVETLSDIEIEFGHLREGMDTAVFRGEQQFYYREHHRQVRLLSHLMRHVLDELRGSSEKASELTQTLFKTVREESEATSA
;
A
#
# COMPACT_ATOMS: atom_id res chain seq x y z
N MET A 1 -30.74 1.10 -8.37
CA MET A 1 -30.57 0.58 -6.99
C MET A 1 -29.73 -0.68 -6.94
N LYS A 2 -30.12 -1.82 -7.56
CA LYS A 2 -29.19 -2.97 -7.72
C LYS A 2 -27.82 -2.58 -8.30
N ASN A 3 -27.84 -1.68 -9.30
CA ASN A 3 -26.61 -1.12 -9.87
C ASN A 3 -25.76 -0.34 -8.86
N HIS A 4 -26.35 0.30 -7.85
CA HIS A 4 -25.60 1.13 -6.90
C HIS A 4 -24.85 0.28 -5.86
N LEU A 5 -25.50 -0.76 -5.33
CA LEU A 5 -24.81 -1.74 -4.47
C LEU A 5 -23.73 -2.51 -5.25
N GLN A 6 -24.00 -2.84 -6.51
CA GLN A 6 -22.98 -3.44 -7.39
C GLN A 6 -21.81 -2.49 -7.65
N GLU A 7 -22.06 -1.21 -7.91
CA GLU A 7 -21.01 -0.19 -8.06
C GLU A 7 -20.15 -0.09 -6.81
N ILE A 8 -20.75 0.03 -5.62
CA ILE A 8 -20.01 0.09 -4.35
C ILE A 8 -19.18 -1.18 -4.14
N ALA A 9 -19.77 -2.36 -4.40
CA ALA A 9 -19.06 -3.63 -4.26
C ALA A 9 -17.88 -3.75 -5.24
N SER A 10 -18.07 -3.36 -6.51
CA SER A 10 -17.00 -3.32 -7.51
C SER A 10 -15.90 -2.32 -7.13
N GLU A 11 -16.25 -1.16 -6.60
CA GLU A 11 -15.26 -0.19 -6.12
C GLU A 11 -14.49 -0.67 -4.89
N LEU A 12 -15.16 -1.37 -3.97
CA LEU A 12 -14.51 -1.99 -2.81
C LEU A 12 -13.51 -3.07 -3.25
N ASP A 13 -13.91 -3.94 -4.17
CA ASP A 13 -13.04 -5.00 -4.72
C ASP A 13 -11.81 -4.40 -5.39
N ASN A 14 -12.00 -3.41 -6.26
CA ASN A 14 -10.89 -2.68 -6.88
C ASN A 14 -9.96 -2.05 -5.84
N THR A 15 -10.52 -1.39 -4.82
CA THR A 15 -9.73 -0.74 -3.78
C THR A 15 -8.96 -1.76 -2.92
N ALA A 16 -9.56 -2.91 -2.63
CA ALA A 16 -8.89 -4.01 -1.92
C ALA A 16 -7.71 -4.56 -2.74
N ASN A 17 -7.90 -4.77 -4.04
CA ASN A 17 -6.83 -5.22 -4.94
C ASN A 17 -5.66 -4.21 -4.99
N PHE A 18 -5.95 -2.90 -5.00
CA PHE A 18 -4.91 -1.86 -4.91
C PHE A 18 -4.16 -1.89 -3.57
N ILE A 19 -4.88 -2.07 -2.47
CA ILE A 19 -4.27 -2.19 -1.13
C ILE A 19 -3.35 -3.42 -1.09
N GLU A 20 -3.79 -4.57 -1.60
CA GLU A 20 -3.00 -5.79 -1.65
C GLU A 20 -1.72 -5.59 -2.46
N ALA A 21 -1.82 -5.04 -3.67
CA ALA A 21 -0.65 -4.74 -4.50
C ALA A 21 0.33 -3.74 -3.85
N ALA A 22 -0.19 -2.74 -3.13
CA ALA A 22 0.64 -1.79 -2.39
C ALA A 22 1.38 -2.47 -1.22
N VAL A 23 0.72 -3.39 -0.51
CA VAL A 23 1.33 -4.18 0.57
C VAL A 23 2.42 -5.12 0.03
N GLU A 24 2.17 -5.79 -1.10
CA GLU A 24 3.19 -6.59 -1.79
C GLU A 24 4.40 -5.73 -2.16
N THR A 25 4.18 -4.56 -2.76
CA THR A 25 5.26 -3.65 -3.14
C THR A 25 6.07 -3.16 -1.93
N LEU A 26 5.42 -2.88 -0.79
CA LEU A 26 6.12 -2.51 0.44
C LEU A 26 6.93 -3.68 1.01
N SER A 27 6.45 -4.91 0.86
CA SER A 27 7.16 -6.12 1.28
C SER A 27 8.42 -6.33 0.44
N ASP A 28 8.33 -6.13 -0.88
CA ASP A 28 9.49 -6.16 -1.79
C ASP A 28 10.53 -5.09 -1.42
N ILE A 29 10.08 -3.87 -1.09
CA ILE A 29 10.95 -2.79 -0.64
C ILE A 29 11.66 -3.16 0.67
N GLU A 30 10.95 -3.79 1.61
CA GLU A 30 11.54 -4.25 2.88
C GLU A 30 12.66 -5.27 2.63
N ILE A 31 12.42 -6.25 1.74
CA ILE A 31 13.42 -7.24 1.34
C ILE A 31 14.66 -6.56 0.75
N GLU A 32 14.47 -5.61 -0.16
CA GLU A 32 15.58 -4.88 -0.79
C GLU A 32 16.36 -4.01 0.20
N PHE A 33 15.69 -3.38 1.17
CA PHE A 33 16.38 -2.72 2.28
C PHE A 33 17.17 -3.70 3.14
N GLY A 34 16.65 -4.92 3.35
CA GLY A 34 17.36 -6.00 4.03
C GLY A 34 18.67 -6.37 3.33
N HIS A 35 18.60 -6.64 2.03
CA HIS A 35 19.78 -6.93 1.20
C HIS A 35 20.79 -5.78 1.24
N LEU A 36 20.31 -4.54 1.16
CA LEU A 36 21.15 -3.36 1.19
C LEU A 36 21.90 -3.22 2.53
N ARG A 37 21.20 -3.46 3.65
CA ARG A 37 21.81 -3.46 4.98
C ARG A 37 22.91 -4.52 5.08
N GLU A 38 22.64 -5.75 4.65
CA GLU A 38 23.64 -6.83 4.68
C GLU A 38 24.87 -6.52 3.80
N GLY A 39 24.65 -5.89 2.64
CA GLY A 39 25.73 -5.39 1.78
C GLY A 39 26.58 -4.32 2.47
N MET A 40 25.94 -3.35 3.13
CA MET A 40 26.63 -2.31 3.90
C MET A 40 27.41 -2.90 5.08
N ASP A 41 26.83 -3.83 5.85
CA ASP A 41 27.50 -4.49 6.97
C ASP A 41 28.72 -5.30 6.50
N THR A 42 28.62 -5.97 5.34
CA THR A 42 29.74 -6.67 4.72
C THR A 42 30.85 -5.71 4.28
N ALA A 43 30.50 -4.60 3.65
CA ALA A 43 31.47 -3.57 3.25
C ALA A 43 32.15 -2.93 4.47
N VAL A 44 31.42 -2.77 5.58
CA VAL A 44 31.98 -2.32 6.86
C VAL A 44 33.01 -3.31 7.38
N PHE A 45 32.62 -4.59 7.46
CA PHE A 45 33.50 -5.67 7.93
C PHE A 45 34.79 -5.78 7.11
N ARG A 46 34.71 -5.59 5.79
CA ARG A 46 35.87 -5.64 4.89
C ARG A 46 36.68 -4.34 4.81
N GLY A 47 36.20 -3.25 5.41
CA GLY A 47 36.84 -1.93 5.32
C GLY A 47 36.68 -1.25 3.94
N GLU A 48 35.69 -1.67 3.14
CA GLU A 48 35.47 -1.25 1.74
C GLU A 48 34.38 -0.18 1.60
N GLN A 49 33.89 0.37 2.71
CA GLN A 49 32.71 1.26 2.77
C GLN A 49 32.76 2.43 1.77
N GLN A 50 33.95 3.01 1.55
CA GLN A 50 34.12 4.14 0.63
C GLN A 50 33.86 3.78 -0.84
N PHE A 51 34.13 2.53 -1.24
CA PHE A 51 33.91 2.07 -2.62
C PHE A 51 32.41 1.89 -2.92
N TYR A 52 31.63 1.48 -1.91
CA TYR A 52 30.21 1.18 -2.07
C TYR A 52 29.27 2.32 -1.69
N TYR A 53 29.78 3.40 -1.05
CA TYR A 53 28.96 4.50 -0.55
C TYR A 53 28.04 5.13 -1.59
N ARG A 54 28.54 5.33 -2.82
CA ARG A 54 27.76 5.98 -3.90
C ARG A 54 26.61 5.09 -4.40
N GLU A 55 26.85 3.79 -4.50
CA GLU A 55 25.86 2.82 -4.95
C GLU A 55 24.76 2.66 -3.90
N HIS A 56 25.15 2.40 -2.65
CA HIS A 56 24.21 2.26 -1.55
C HIS A 56 23.40 3.53 -1.29
N HIS A 57 24.03 4.70 -1.33
CA HIS A 57 23.30 5.96 -1.21
C HIS A 57 22.22 6.12 -2.30
N ARG A 58 22.51 5.72 -3.54
CA ARG A 58 21.53 5.77 -4.63
C ARG A 58 20.37 4.79 -4.37
N GLN A 59 20.67 3.57 -3.93
CA GLN A 59 19.66 2.54 -3.62
C GLN A 59 18.76 2.98 -2.46
N VAL A 60 19.32 3.43 -1.34
CA VAL A 60 18.57 3.98 -0.20
C VAL A 60 17.64 5.09 -0.66
N ARG A 61 18.14 6.04 -1.47
CA ARG A 61 17.34 7.17 -1.96
C ARG A 61 16.19 6.73 -2.85
N LEU A 62 16.40 5.75 -3.73
CA LEU A 62 15.35 5.23 -4.62
C LEU A 62 14.29 4.45 -3.84
N LEU A 63 14.71 3.51 -3.00
CA LEU A 63 13.80 2.70 -2.18
C LEU A 63 12.98 3.56 -1.22
N SER A 64 13.60 4.56 -0.58
CA SER A 64 12.86 5.49 0.31
C SER A 64 11.85 6.37 -0.44
N HIS A 65 12.16 6.78 -1.67
CA HIS A 65 11.20 7.52 -2.49
C HIS A 65 10.02 6.65 -2.93
N LEU A 66 10.30 5.42 -3.38
CA LEU A 66 9.27 4.46 -3.77
C LEU A 66 8.37 4.11 -2.57
N MET A 67 8.97 3.81 -1.42
CA MET A 67 8.24 3.52 -0.18
C MET A 67 7.30 4.67 0.19
N ARG A 68 7.75 5.92 0.10
CA ARG A 68 6.89 7.08 0.38
C ARG A 68 5.71 7.12 -0.58
N HIS A 69 5.94 6.91 -1.87
CA HIS A 69 4.88 6.97 -2.86
C HIS A 69 3.81 5.89 -2.63
N VAL A 70 4.25 4.65 -2.40
CA VAL A 70 3.36 3.52 -2.13
C VAL A 70 2.59 3.71 -0.82
N LEU A 71 3.23 4.23 0.24
CA LEU A 71 2.55 4.54 1.50
C LEU A 71 1.48 5.61 1.35
N ASP A 72 1.72 6.64 0.52
CA ASP A 72 0.73 7.68 0.26
C ASP A 72 -0.48 7.12 -0.51
N GLU A 73 -0.25 6.27 -1.53
CA GLU A 73 -1.32 5.57 -2.26
C GLU A 73 -2.11 4.58 -1.39
N LEU A 74 -1.41 3.84 -0.52
CA LEU A 74 -2.02 2.90 0.42
C LEU A 74 -2.93 3.63 1.41
N ARG A 75 -2.51 4.79 1.94
CA ARG A 75 -3.33 5.61 2.82
C ARG A 75 -4.60 6.08 2.12
N GLY A 76 -4.47 6.64 0.91
CA GLY A 76 -5.63 7.08 0.14
C GLY A 76 -6.60 5.93 -0.18
N SER A 77 -6.08 4.76 -0.54
CA SER A 77 -6.89 3.56 -0.80
C SER A 77 -7.58 3.06 0.47
N SER A 78 -6.90 3.09 1.62
CA SER A 78 -7.47 2.70 2.91
C SER A 78 -8.59 3.64 3.35
N GLU A 79 -8.41 4.95 3.19
CA GLU A 79 -9.45 5.96 3.45
C GLU A 79 -10.65 5.73 2.54
N LYS A 80 -10.44 5.55 1.23
CA LYS A 80 -11.50 5.26 0.26
C LYS A 80 -12.27 3.98 0.62
N ALA A 81 -11.58 2.91 1.01
CA ALA A 81 -12.22 1.67 1.42
C ALA A 81 -13.12 1.88 2.66
N SER A 82 -12.69 2.71 3.61
CA SER A 82 -13.48 3.07 4.78
C SER A 82 -14.75 3.83 4.39
N GLU A 83 -14.64 4.84 3.52
CA GLU A 83 -15.78 5.63 3.03
C GLU A 83 -16.80 4.78 2.25
N LEU A 84 -16.31 3.89 1.37
CA LEU A 84 -17.16 2.96 0.63
C LEU A 84 -17.89 1.99 1.57
N THR A 85 -17.19 1.49 2.61
CA THR A 85 -17.78 0.61 3.62
C THR A 85 -18.89 1.32 4.40
N GLN A 86 -18.66 2.57 4.82
CA GLN A 86 -19.68 3.39 5.50
C GLN A 86 -20.89 3.63 4.59
N THR A 87 -20.64 3.94 3.32
CA THR A 87 -21.68 4.17 2.31
C THR A 87 -22.51 2.90 2.11
N LEU A 88 -21.85 1.74 1.97
CA LEU A 88 -22.51 0.44 1.84
C LEU A 88 -23.48 0.18 3.01
N PHE A 89 -23.00 0.31 4.25
CA PHE A 89 -23.84 0.07 5.43
C PHE A 89 -25.01 1.03 5.52
N LYS A 90 -24.81 2.30 5.14
CA LYS A 90 -25.89 3.28 5.07
C LYS A 90 -26.95 2.87 4.05
N THR A 91 -26.54 2.52 2.84
CA THR A 91 -27.46 2.07 1.77
C THR A 91 -28.23 0.82 2.19
N VAL A 92 -27.56 -0.18 2.76
CA VAL A 92 -28.21 -1.41 3.23
C VAL A 92 -29.23 -1.13 4.33
N ARG A 93 -28.91 -0.22 5.26
CA ARG A 93 -29.85 0.18 6.33
C ARG A 93 -31.09 0.85 5.76
N GLU A 94 -30.92 1.81 4.88
CA GLU A 94 -32.03 2.52 4.22
C GLU A 94 -32.94 1.53 3.44
N GLU A 95 -32.36 0.55 2.75
CA GLU A 95 -33.14 -0.52 2.08
C GLU A 95 -33.92 -1.39 3.08
N SER A 96 -33.31 -1.75 4.22
CA SER A 96 -33.97 -2.57 5.24
C SER A 96 -35.17 -1.85 5.88
N GLU A 97 -35.05 -0.55 6.10
CA GLU A 97 -36.12 0.30 6.65
C GLU A 97 -37.24 0.49 5.61
N ALA A 98 -36.91 0.69 4.33
CA ALA A 98 -37.88 0.81 3.25
C ALA A 98 -38.66 -0.47 2.94
N THR A 99 -38.08 -1.64 3.22
CA THR A 99 -38.75 -2.95 3.00
C THR A 99 -39.65 -3.35 4.19
N SER A 100 -39.49 -2.69 5.34
CA SER A 100 -40.23 -2.96 6.57
C SER A 100 -41.42 -2.00 6.80
N ALA A 101 -41.60 -1.01 5.93
CA ALA A 101 -42.68 -0.01 5.94
C ALA A 101 -43.72 -0.30 4.86
#